data_AF-A0A7H2BB64-F1
#
_entry.id   AF-A0A7H2BB64-F1
#
_cell.length_a   1.000
_cell.length_b   1.000
_cell.length_c   1.000
_cell.angle_alpha   90.00
_cell.angle_beta   90.00
_cell.angle_gamma   90.00
#
_symmetry.space_group_name_H-M   'P 1'
#
loop_
_entity.id
_entity.type
_entity.pdbx_description
1 polymer ?
#
loop_
_entity_poly.entity_id
_entity_poly.type
_entity_poly.pdbx_seq_one_letter_code
_entity_poly.pdbx_strand_id
1 'polypeptide(L)'
;MTQHNPTGANNRRGPFRPGERVQITDERGRITTITLQEDGQYHSHRGFLNHNDLIGHDEGTVIENSEGLLFQALRPLYKDFVLSMPRGAAVVYPKDAGQIVTMADIYPGARVIEAGVGSGALSIGLLRAIGDEGHLRSFERREEFADIARGNVETMFGGPHPAWEITLGDLAETLGEVEEPGSVDRAVLDMLAPWECLDAVATALAPGGVIICYVATVTQLSRTAEALRADGRFTEPESHETMVRGWHVEGLAVRPDHRMVAHTGFLITARRLADGAVRLAPKRRASKTEFSEEDMNAWTPAALGERNVTDRKLRRAARDAQNLAQHAARASEHINTSN
;
A
#
# COMPACT_ATOMS: atom_id res chain seq x y z
N MET A 1 20.21 -15.66 23.82
CA MET A 1 19.37 -15.52 22.62
C MET A 1 18.85 -14.10 22.63
N THR A 2 19.40 -13.22 21.80
CA THR A 2 18.82 -11.90 21.58
C THR A 2 17.42 -12.11 21.00
N GLN A 3 16.38 -11.69 21.70
CA GLN A 3 15.02 -11.72 21.17
C GLN A 3 14.99 -10.81 19.95
N HIS A 4 14.87 -11.39 18.75
CA HIS A 4 14.62 -10.61 17.54
C HIS A 4 13.17 -10.13 17.61
N ASN A 5 12.99 -8.84 17.92
CA ASN A 5 11.67 -8.22 17.92
C ASN A 5 11.32 -7.88 16.46
N PRO A 6 10.12 -8.26 15.98
CA PRO A 6 9.69 -7.92 14.63
C PRO A 6 9.74 -6.42 14.38
N THR A 7 10.22 -6.04 13.20
CA THR A 7 10.45 -4.65 12.82
C THR A 7 9.16 -3.82 12.96
N GLY A 8 9.27 -2.68 13.64
CA GLY A 8 8.14 -1.77 13.91
C GLY A 8 7.15 -2.21 14.99
N ALA A 9 7.25 -3.42 15.56
CA ALA A 9 6.34 -3.86 16.61
C ALA A 9 6.41 -2.99 17.87
N ASN A 10 7.60 -2.49 18.21
CA ASN A 10 7.83 -1.66 19.39
C ASN A 10 7.13 -0.29 19.30
N ASN A 11 6.93 0.23 18.10
CA ASN A 11 6.25 1.51 17.85
C ASN A 11 4.72 1.41 17.97
N ARG A 12 4.21 0.23 18.34
CA ARG A 12 2.79 -0.10 18.42
C ARG A 12 2.31 -0.42 19.83
N ARG A 13 3.16 -0.26 20.85
CA ARG A 13 2.88 -0.69 22.21
C ARG A 13 3.46 0.29 23.24
N GLY A 14 2.94 0.21 24.45
CA GLY A 14 3.37 1.01 25.59
C GLY A 14 2.84 2.45 25.56
N PRO A 15 3.32 3.30 26.48
CA PRO A 15 2.95 4.70 26.53
C PRO A 15 3.37 5.47 25.28
N PHE A 16 2.72 6.60 25.01
CA PHE A 16 3.11 7.51 23.93
C PHE A 16 4.50 8.08 24.15
N ARG A 17 5.24 8.26 23.05
CA ARG A 17 6.62 8.77 23.06
C ARG A 17 6.78 9.94 22.08
N PRO A 18 7.76 10.83 22.30
CA PRO A 18 8.15 11.81 21.30
C PRO A 18 8.42 11.14 19.96
N GLY A 19 7.98 11.77 18.86
CA GLY A 19 8.14 11.28 17.50
C GLY A 19 7.05 10.32 17.02
N GLU A 20 6.22 9.76 17.91
CA GLU A 20 5.11 8.89 17.50
C GLU A 20 3.99 9.66 16.80
N ARG A 21 3.36 9.01 15.83
CA ARG A 21 2.09 9.50 15.27
C ARG A 21 0.93 9.10 16.17
N VAL A 22 0.06 10.06 16.45
CA VAL A 22 -1.14 9.88 17.27
C VAL A 22 -2.34 10.49 16.55
N GLN A 23 -3.45 9.76 16.55
CA GLN A 23 -4.75 10.27 16.16
C GLN A 23 -5.48 10.78 17.39
N ILE A 24 -5.79 12.07 17.37
CA ILE A 24 -6.64 12.72 18.34
C ILE A 24 -8.05 12.84 17.77
N THR A 25 -9.04 12.41 18.54
CA THR A 25 -10.47 12.45 18.18
C THR A 25 -11.19 13.35 19.16
N ASP A 26 -11.85 14.40 18.66
CA ASP A 26 -12.62 15.31 19.50
C ASP A 26 -14.02 14.75 19.84
N GLU A 27 -14.76 15.44 20.71
CA GLU A 27 -16.13 15.08 21.11
C GLU A 27 -17.14 14.99 19.95
N ARG A 28 -16.81 15.55 18.78
CA ARG A 28 -17.64 15.49 17.56
C ARG A 28 -17.22 14.34 16.66
N GLY A 29 -16.27 13.51 17.07
CA GLY A 29 -15.71 12.42 16.28
C GLY A 29 -14.77 12.89 15.16
N ARG A 30 -14.31 14.14 15.17
CA ARG A 30 -13.35 14.62 14.17
C ARG A 30 -11.96 14.10 14.51
N ILE A 31 -11.39 13.35 13.57
CA ILE A 31 -10.08 12.73 13.71
C ILE A 31 -9.02 13.63 13.08
N THR A 32 -7.97 13.94 13.83
CA THR A 32 -6.76 14.59 13.33
C THR A 32 -5.55 13.74 13.68
N THR A 33 -4.60 13.63 12.76
CA THR A 33 -3.34 12.93 13.04
C THR A 33 -2.22 13.95 13.27
N ILE A 34 -1.52 13.80 14.39
CA ILE A 34 -0.40 14.64 14.81
C ILE A 34 0.84 13.77 15.00
N THR A 35 2.01 14.41 15.01
CA THR A 35 3.28 13.79 15.42
C THR A 35 3.68 14.43 16.74
N LEU A 36 3.84 13.61 17.78
CA LEU A 36 4.23 14.08 19.09
C LEU A 36 5.66 14.63 19.04
N GLN A 37 5.89 15.73 19.74
CA GLN A 37 7.17 16.41 19.83
C GLN A 37 7.27 16.95 21.25
N GLU A 38 8.45 16.86 21.86
CA GLU A 38 8.70 17.50 23.16
C GLU A 38 8.40 18.99 23.06
N ASP A 39 7.63 19.49 24.03
CA ASP A 39 7.15 20.88 24.10
C ASP A 39 6.32 21.33 22.87
N GLY A 40 5.93 20.38 22.02
CA GLY A 40 5.12 20.64 20.85
C GLY A 40 3.66 20.92 21.21
N GLN A 41 2.97 21.62 20.31
CA GLN A 41 1.56 21.95 20.47
C GLN A 41 0.79 21.63 19.19
N TYR A 42 -0.39 21.04 19.34
CA TYR A 42 -1.39 20.97 18.29
C TYR A 42 -2.36 22.13 18.45
N HIS A 43 -2.46 22.99 17.43
CA HIS A 43 -3.39 24.11 17.42
C HIS A 43 -4.67 23.76 16.66
N SER A 44 -5.80 24.07 17.29
CA SER A 44 -7.12 24.02 16.67
C SER A 44 -7.77 25.41 16.70
N HIS A 45 -8.91 25.54 16.03
CA HIS A 45 -9.79 26.71 16.13
C HIS A 45 -10.35 26.97 17.55
N ARG A 46 -10.17 26.05 18.50
CA ARG A 46 -10.68 26.15 19.88
C ARG A 46 -9.60 25.81 20.90
N GLY A 47 -8.48 26.52 20.86
CA GLY A 47 -7.35 26.31 21.76
C GLY A 47 -6.33 25.30 21.25
N PHE A 48 -5.38 24.96 22.12
CA PHE A 48 -4.24 24.10 21.80
C PHE A 48 -4.11 22.92 22.77
N LEU A 49 -3.47 21.85 22.31
CA LEU A 49 -3.18 20.65 23.07
C LEU A 49 -1.65 20.51 23.19
N ASN A 50 -1.09 20.47 24.41
CA ASN A 50 0.35 20.25 24.54
C ASN A 50 0.64 18.76 24.34
N HIS A 51 1.68 18.46 23.56
CA HIS A 51 2.10 17.08 23.32
C HIS A 51 2.62 16.41 24.59
N ASN A 52 3.22 17.18 25.52
CA ASN A 52 3.69 16.67 26.81
C ASN A 52 2.55 16.12 27.67
N ASP A 53 1.31 16.58 27.46
CA ASP A 53 0.14 16.05 28.17
C ASP A 53 -0.26 14.65 27.66
N LEU A 54 0.22 14.25 26.47
CA LEU A 54 0.06 12.90 25.90
C LEU A 54 1.28 12.01 26.12
N ILE A 55 2.48 12.56 26.00
CA ILE A 55 3.73 11.80 26.14
C ILE A 55 3.77 11.14 27.53
N GLY A 56 4.11 9.85 27.57
CA GLY A 56 4.13 9.04 28.79
C GLY A 56 2.77 8.47 29.22
N HIS A 57 1.65 8.86 28.59
CA HIS A 57 0.34 8.25 28.84
C HIS A 57 0.08 7.06 27.94
N ASP A 58 -0.79 6.15 28.41
CA ASP A 58 -1.22 4.99 27.64
C ASP A 58 -2.16 5.36 26.47
N GLU A 59 -2.16 4.48 25.46
CA GLU A 59 -3.06 4.58 24.32
C GLU A 59 -4.53 4.45 24.73
N GLY A 60 -5.38 5.31 24.19
CA GLY A 60 -6.80 5.41 24.56
C GLY A 60 -7.10 6.44 25.65
N THR A 61 -6.07 7.14 26.15
CA THR A 61 -6.26 8.25 27.10
C THR A 61 -7.13 9.36 26.52
N VAL A 62 -7.83 10.07 27.41
CA VAL A 62 -8.63 11.25 27.10
C VAL A 62 -8.08 12.42 27.91
N ILE A 63 -7.73 13.50 27.22
CA ILE A 63 -7.17 14.70 27.84
C ILE A 63 -7.91 15.95 27.39
N GLU A 64 -7.89 16.97 28.24
CA GLU A 64 -8.44 18.29 27.94
C GLU A 64 -7.41 19.14 27.21
N ASN A 65 -7.87 19.98 26.29
CA ASN A 65 -7.07 21.04 25.71
C ASN A 65 -7.12 22.33 26.57
N SER A 66 -6.45 23.40 26.11
CA SER A 66 -6.40 24.69 26.84
C SER A 66 -7.76 25.34 27.14
N GLU A 67 -8.84 24.89 26.50
CA GLU A 67 -10.22 25.41 26.64
C GLU A 67 -11.17 24.37 27.26
N GLY A 68 -10.65 23.27 27.80
CA GLY A 68 -11.44 22.20 28.44
C GLY A 68 -12.13 21.23 27.47
N LEU A 69 -11.78 21.24 26.18
CA LEU A 69 -12.33 20.28 25.21
C LEU A 69 -11.60 18.95 25.28
N LEU A 70 -12.36 17.85 25.33
CA LEU A 70 -11.81 16.50 25.42
C LEU A 70 -11.32 15.98 24.07
N PHE A 71 -10.15 15.35 24.08
CA PHE A 71 -9.56 14.62 22.97
C PHE A 71 -9.16 13.20 23.40
N GLN A 72 -9.66 12.19 22.68
CA GLN A 72 -9.17 10.82 22.81
C GLN A 72 -7.96 10.60 21.90
N ALA A 73 -6.87 10.06 22.44
CA ALA A 73 -5.64 9.79 21.70
C ALA A 73 -5.43 8.29 21.45
N LEU A 74 -5.25 7.89 20.19
CA LEU A 74 -4.98 6.52 19.75
C LEU A 74 -3.83 6.50 18.74
N ARG A 75 -3.06 5.42 18.64
CA ARG A 75 -2.11 5.26 17.54
C ARG A 75 -2.89 4.96 16.25
N PRO A 76 -2.51 5.56 15.10
CA PRO A 76 -3.17 5.27 13.83
C PRO A 76 -2.98 3.80 13.47
N LEU A 77 -4.06 3.08 13.16
CA LEU A 77 -3.94 1.77 12.53
C LEU A 77 -3.37 1.93 11.12
N TYR A 78 -2.96 0.83 10.49
CA TYR A 78 -2.50 0.84 9.10
C TYR A 78 -3.49 1.54 8.16
N LYS A 79 -4.79 1.23 8.27
CA LYS A 79 -5.84 1.86 7.46
C LYS A 79 -5.88 3.38 7.65
N ASP A 80 -5.59 3.86 8.85
CA ASP A 80 -5.67 5.27 9.20
C ASP A 80 -4.40 6.00 8.75
N PHE A 81 -3.24 5.33 8.85
CA PHE A 81 -1.98 5.81 8.32
C PHE A 81 -2.04 6.01 6.81
N VAL A 82 -2.47 5.00 6.05
CA VAL A 82 -2.59 5.06 4.58
C VAL A 82 -3.42 6.25 4.11
N LEU A 83 -4.50 6.59 4.83
CA LEU A 83 -5.39 7.69 4.45
C LEU A 83 -4.85 9.08 4.82
N SER A 84 -3.87 9.16 5.72
CA SER A 84 -3.34 10.42 6.28
C SER A 84 -1.86 10.66 5.99
N MET A 85 -1.17 9.71 5.36
CA MET A 85 0.24 9.86 5.01
C MET A 85 0.44 10.85 3.85
N PRO A 86 1.65 11.45 3.72
CA PRO A 86 2.06 12.18 2.53
C PRO A 86 1.90 11.35 1.26
N ARG A 87 1.32 11.95 0.22
CA ARG A 87 0.96 11.26 -1.03
C ARG A 87 1.54 11.99 -2.23
N GLY A 88 2.37 11.28 -3.00
CA GLY A 88 2.78 11.69 -4.33
C GLY A 88 1.76 11.26 -5.40
N ALA A 89 1.18 10.08 -5.23
CA ALA A 89 0.27 9.43 -6.17
C ALA A 89 -1.04 9.02 -5.49
N ALA A 90 -1.99 8.50 -6.26
CA ALA A 90 -3.12 7.76 -5.71
C ALA A 90 -2.58 6.52 -4.98
N VAL A 91 -3.27 6.10 -3.92
CA VAL A 91 -2.86 4.97 -3.08
C VAL A 91 -3.86 3.84 -3.22
N VAL A 92 -3.39 2.61 -3.16
CA VAL A 92 -4.26 1.44 -2.96
C VAL A 92 -4.98 1.61 -1.62
N TYR A 93 -6.31 1.51 -1.66
CA TYR A 93 -7.13 1.68 -0.47
C TYR A 93 -6.98 0.47 0.47
N PRO A 94 -7.15 0.64 1.79
CA PRO A 94 -6.99 -0.47 2.74
C PRO A 94 -7.86 -1.70 2.44
N LYS A 95 -9.06 -1.50 1.87
CA LYS A 95 -9.94 -2.61 1.44
C LYS A 95 -9.26 -3.46 0.36
N ASP A 96 -8.60 -2.82 -0.60
CA ASP A 96 -7.97 -3.46 -1.75
C ASP A 96 -6.62 -4.05 -1.36
N ALA A 97 -5.84 -3.37 -0.53
CA ALA A 97 -4.61 -3.91 0.05
C ALA A 97 -4.87 -5.21 0.84
N GLY A 98 -5.96 -5.27 1.61
CA GLY A 98 -6.37 -6.49 2.30
C GLY A 98 -6.76 -7.63 1.35
N GLN A 99 -7.47 -7.32 0.26
CA GLN A 99 -7.75 -8.30 -0.80
C GLN A 99 -6.47 -8.74 -1.50
N ILE A 100 -5.54 -7.83 -1.82
CA ILE A 100 -4.27 -8.17 -2.46
C ILE A 100 -3.47 -9.15 -1.62
N VAL A 101 -3.27 -8.84 -0.33
CA VAL A 101 -2.57 -9.74 0.61
C VAL A 101 -3.22 -11.12 0.64
N THR A 102 -4.56 -11.18 0.66
CA THR A 102 -5.32 -12.44 0.75
C THR A 102 -5.30 -13.23 -0.56
N MET A 103 -5.56 -12.57 -1.68
CA MET A 103 -5.80 -13.21 -2.98
C MET A 103 -4.51 -13.49 -3.75
N ALA A 104 -3.48 -12.69 -3.51
CA ALA A 104 -2.13 -13.06 -3.89
C ALA A 104 -1.51 -14.07 -2.92
N ASP A 105 -2.17 -14.42 -1.81
CA ASP A 105 -1.63 -15.36 -0.82
C ASP A 105 -0.22 -14.94 -0.38
N ILE A 106 -0.11 -13.71 0.14
CA ILE A 106 1.16 -13.18 0.66
C ILE A 106 1.36 -13.74 2.07
N TYR A 107 2.44 -14.50 2.26
CA TYR A 107 2.73 -15.24 3.50
C TYR A 107 4.08 -14.83 4.12
N PRO A 108 4.30 -15.10 5.42
CA PRO A 108 5.59 -14.84 6.08
C PRO A 108 6.75 -15.56 5.38
N GLY A 109 7.81 -14.83 5.06
CA GLY A 109 8.97 -15.37 4.34
C GLY A 109 8.87 -15.36 2.80
N ALA A 110 7.74 -14.92 2.23
CA ALA A 110 7.58 -14.87 0.78
C ALA A 110 8.54 -13.87 0.12
N ARG A 111 8.99 -14.21 -1.09
CA ARG A 111 9.70 -13.32 -2.01
C ARG A 111 8.70 -12.67 -2.96
N VAL A 112 8.44 -11.38 -2.76
CA VAL A 112 7.44 -10.61 -3.47
C VAL A 112 8.10 -9.53 -4.30
N ILE A 113 7.66 -9.37 -5.55
CA ILE A 113 7.94 -8.16 -6.32
C ILE A 113 6.70 -7.28 -6.39
N GLU A 114 6.89 -5.97 -6.32
CA GLU A 114 5.85 -5.01 -6.65
C GLU A 114 6.35 -3.97 -7.66
N ALA A 115 5.45 -3.43 -8.47
CA ALA A 115 5.77 -2.26 -9.28
C ALA A 115 4.62 -1.27 -9.32
N GLY A 116 5.00 0.02 -9.27
CA GLY A 116 4.09 1.10 -8.92
C GLY A 116 4.08 1.36 -7.41
N VAL A 117 5.25 1.60 -6.84
CA VAL A 117 5.44 1.83 -5.39
C VAL A 117 4.65 3.05 -4.93
N GLY A 118 4.67 4.11 -5.75
CA GLY A 118 3.86 5.31 -5.57
C GLY A 118 4.17 6.04 -4.26
N SER A 119 3.34 5.83 -3.23
CA SER A 119 3.56 6.43 -1.89
C SER A 119 3.81 5.38 -0.80
N GLY A 120 4.03 4.11 -1.15
CA GLY A 120 4.38 3.04 -0.21
C GLY A 120 3.21 2.46 0.59
N ALA A 121 1.96 2.82 0.28
CA ALA A 121 0.78 2.32 1.01
C ALA A 121 0.63 0.80 0.94
N LEU A 122 0.78 0.25 -0.26
CA LEU A 122 0.71 -1.19 -0.49
C LEU A 122 1.96 -1.89 0.04
N SER A 123 3.14 -1.30 -0.18
CA SER A 123 4.41 -1.80 0.34
C SER A 123 4.37 -2.05 1.84
N ILE A 124 3.79 -1.11 2.63
CA ILE A 124 3.59 -1.31 4.08
C ILE A 124 2.70 -2.54 4.36
N GLY A 125 1.63 -2.74 3.58
CA GLY A 125 0.75 -3.90 3.73
C GLY A 125 1.47 -5.22 3.43
N LEU A 126 2.27 -5.25 2.35
CA LEU A 126 3.06 -6.41 1.95
C LEU A 126 4.15 -6.73 2.98
N LEU A 127 4.91 -5.73 3.43
CA LEU A 127 5.97 -5.89 4.45
C LEU A 127 5.43 -6.47 5.76
N ARG A 128 4.24 -6.02 6.19
CA ARG A 128 3.57 -6.57 7.38
C ARG A 128 3.16 -8.04 7.21
N ALA A 129 2.86 -8.47 5.99
CA ALA A 129 2.45 -9.84 5.70
C ALA A 129 3.66 -10.78 5.56
N ILE A 130 4.72 -10.34 4.89
CA ILE A 130 5.93 -11.15 4.67
C ILE A 130 6.85 -11.21 5.90
N GLY A 131 6.83 -10.18 6.75
CA GLY A 131 7.70 -10.08 7.93
C GLY A 131 9.18 -9.90 7.60
N ASP A 132 10.00 -9.87 8.65
CA ASP A 132 11.43 -9.54 8.58
C ASP A 132 12.27 -10.57 7.82
N GLU A 133 11.80 -11.83 7.74
CA GLU A 133 12.46 -12.93 7.04
C GLU A 133 12.01 -13.08 5.57
N GLY A 134 11.04 -12.28 5.13
CA GLY A 134 10.61 -12.23 3.74
C GLY A 134 11.52 -11.36 2.88
N HIS A 135 11.10 -11.15 1.63
CA HIS A 135 11.73 -10.17 0.75
C HIS A 135 10.67 -9.46 -0.10
N LEU A 136 10.63 -8.14 -0.07
CA LEU A 136 9.86 -7.29 -0.96
C LEU A 136 10.83 -6.47 -1.80
N ARG A 137 10.82 -6.69 -3.12
CA ARG A 137 11.52 -5.84 -4.07
C ARG A 137 10.54 -4.99 -4.85
N SER A 138 10.71 -3.69 -4.73
CA SER A 138 9.80 -2.67 -5.23
C SER A 138 10.43 -1.93 -6.42
N PHE A 139 9.76 -1.89 -7.57
CA PHE A 139 10.25 -1.21 -8.77
C PHE A 139 9.53 0.14 -8.97
N GLU A 140 10.30 1.23 -9.04
CA GLU A 140 9.79 2.58 -9.24
C GLU A 140 10.67 3.34 -10.23
N ARG A 141 10.05 4.01 -11.20
CA ARG A 141 10.77 4.72 -12.26
C ARG A 141 11.24 6.11 -11.83
N ARG A 142 10.55 6.70 -10.85
CA ARG A 142 10.79 8.09 -10.44
C ARG A 142 11.31 8.13 -9.01
N GLU A 143 12.53 8.64 -8.87
CA GLU A 143 13.23 8.75 -7.59
C GLU A 143 12.40 9.48 -6.53
N GLU A 144 11.62 10.50 -6.90
CA GLU A 144 10.79 11.22 -5.93
C GLU A 144 9.65 10.36 -5.36
N PHE A 145 9.11 9.41 -6.12
CA PHE A 145 8.14 8.45 -5.59
C PHE A 145 8.81 7.43 -4.69
N ALA A 146 10.00 6.96 -5.05
CA ALA A 146 10.79 6.07 -4.20
C ALA A 146 11.13 6.73 -2.86
N ASP A 147 11.47 8.02 -2.84
CA ASP A 147 11.75 8.77 -1.61
C ASP A 147 10.50 8.97 -0.74
N ILE A 148 9.35 9.27 -1.35
CA ILE A 148 8.07 9.36 -0.62
C ILE A 148 7.74 8.01 0.01
N ALA A 149 7.83 6.93 -0.77
CA ALA A 149 7.57 5.58 -0.29
C ALA A 149 8.50 5.22 0.86
N ARG A 150 9.80 5.51 0.73
CA ARG A 150 10.80 5.24 1.76
C ARG A 150 10.46 5.95 3.05
N GLY A 151 10.21 7.26 3.00
CA GLY A 151 9.82 8.03 4.17
C GLY A 151 8.54 7.49 4.83
N ASN A 152 7.54 7.10 4.05
CA ASN A 152 6.29 6.56 4.60
C ASN A 152 6.43 5.17 5.23
N VAL A 153 7.17 4.26 4.58
CA VAL A 153 7.47 2.93 5.13
C VAL A 153 8.26 3.07 6.43
N GLU A 154 9.35 3.86 6.40
CA GLU A 154 10.17 4.08 7.59
C GLU A 154 9.40 4.75 8.72
N THR A 155 8.49 5.70 8.40
CA THR A 155 7.57 6.28 9.40
C THR A 155 6.75 5.20 10.08
N MET A 156 6.27 4.19 9.34
CA MET A 156 5.40 3.18 9.95
C MET A 156 6.15 2.12 10.75
N PHE A 157 7.39 1.82 10.36
CA PHE A 157 8.21 0.79 10.99
C PHE A 157 9.24 1.36 11.99
N GLY A 158 9.43 2.67 12.04
CA GLY A 158 10.44 3.34 12.89
C GLY A 158 11.85 3.36 12.33
N GLY A 159 11.99 3.13 11.03
CA GLY A 159 13.27 3.00 10.35
C GLY A 159 13.19 2.05 9.15
N PRO A 160 14.33 1.80 8.48
CA PRO A 160 14.40 0.91 7.33
C PRO A 160 13.90 -0.50 7.68
N HIS A 161 13.12 -1.10 6.79
CA HIS A 161 12.65 -2.48 6.96
C HIS A 161 13.65 -3.45 6.32
N PRO A 162 14.14 -4.48 7.02
CA PRO A 162 15.21 -5.36 6.53
C PRO A 162 14.79 -6.18 5.29
N ALA A 163 13.51 -6.55 5.21
CA ALA A 163 12.97 -7.27 4.06
C ALA A 163 12.71 -6.41 2.83
N TRP A 164 13.00 -5.10 2.83
CA TRP A 164 12.58 -4.21 1.75
C TRP A 164 13.73 -3.62 0.94
N GLU A 165 13.60 -3.65 -0.39
CA GLU A 165 14.51 -3.00 -1.32
C GLU A 165 13.72 -2.29 -2.43
N ILE A 166 14.24 -1.14 -2.89
CA ILE A 166 13.70 -0.43 -4.05
C ILE A 166 14.73 -0.45 -5.18
N THR A 167 14.31 -0.91 -6.35
CA THR A 167 15.05 -0.81 -7.61
C THR A 167 14.51 0.37 -8.43
N LEU A 168 15.37 1.33 -8.76
CA LEU A 168 14.99 2.44 -9.63
C LEU A 168 15.07 2.00 -11.10
N GLY A 169 13.94 2.00 -11.78
CA GLY A 169 13.87 1.58 -13.19
C GLY A 169 12.51 1.05 -13.60
N ASP A 170 12.38 0.72 -14.88
CA ASP A 170 11.20 0.04 -15.40
C ASP A 170 11.27 -1.46 -15.04
N LEU A 171 10.19 -2.02 -14.49
CA LEU A 171 10.17 -3.42 -14.06
C LEU A 171 10.40 -4.37 -15.24
N ALA A 172 9.88 -4.06 -16.43
CA ALA A 172 10.04 -4.93 -17.59
C ALA A 172 11.50 -5.07 -18.03
N GLU A 173 12.32 -4.03 -17.78
CA GLU A 173 13.73 -3.99 -18.17
C GLU A 173 14.65 -4.49 -17.06
N THR A 174 14.36 -4.13 -15.80
CA THR A 174 15.30 -4.31 -14.69
C THR A 174 15.09 -5.59 -13.88
N LEU A 175 13.91 -6.22 -13.93
CA LEU A 175 13.60 -7.38 -13.08
C LEU A 175 14.58 -8.55 -13.28
N GLY A 176 14.92 -8.87 -14.54
CA GLY A 176 15.83 -9.97 -14.86
C GLY A 176 17.30 -9.71 -14.49
N GLU A 177 17.66 -8.47 -14.16
CA GLU A 177 19.01 -8.12 -13.71
C GLU A 177 19.21 -8.37 -12.22
N VAL A 178 18.11 -8.39 -11.45
CA VAL A 178 18.14 -8.41 -9.98
C VAL A 178 17.51 -9.68 -9.38
N GLU A 179 16.61 -10.35 -10.11
CA GLU A 179 16.02 -11.63 -9.69
C GLU A 179 16.38 -12.76 -10.65
N GLU A 180 16.66 -13.92 -10.08
CA GLU A 180 16.90 -15.14 -10.84
C GLU A 180 15.58 -15.72 -11.39
N PRO A 181 15.60 -16.42 -12.53
CA PRO A 181 14.41 -17.10 -13.03
C PRO A 181 13.79 -18.05 -12.00
N GLY A 182 12.49 -17.94 -11.77
CA GLY A 182 11.75 -18.75 -10.80
C GLY A 182 12.06 -18.45 -9.32
N SER A 183 12.74 -17.34 -8.98
CA SER A 183 13.06 -16.97 -7.59
C SER A 183 11.91 -16.28 -6.84
N VAL A 184 10.91 -15.77 -7.55
CA VAL A 184 9.85 -14.91 -7.00
C VAL A 184 8.59 -15.73 -6.73
N ASP A 185 8.03 -15.60 -5.53
CA ASP A 185 6.81 -16.29 -5.14
C ASP A 185 5.56 -15.57 -5.64
N ARG A 186 5.55 -14.22 -5.57
CA ARG A 186 4.37 -13.37 -5.79
C ARG A 186 4.74 -12.07 -6.53
N ALA A 187 3.90 -11.65 -7.47
CA ALA A 187 4.04 -10.40 -8.20
C ALA A 187 2.78 -9.53 -8.05
N VAL A 188 2.98 -8.26 -7.66
CA VAL A 188 1.90 -7.30 -7.41
C VAL A 188 2.09 -6.06 -8.29
N LEU A 189 1.22 -5.85 -9.27
CA LEU A 189 1.37 -4.76 -10.25
C LEU A 189 0.27 -3.71 -10.07
N ASP A 190 0.64 -2.50 -9.62
CA ASP A 190 -0.25 -1.31 -9.55
C ASP A 190 0.28 -0.23 -10.50
N MET A 191 0.04 -0.43 -11.79
CA MET A 191 0.57 0.44 -12.84
C MET A 191 -0.39 0.58 -14.01
N LEU A 192 -0.12 1.55 -14.88
CA LEU A 192 -1.00 1.86 -16.01
C LEU A 192 -1.04 0.74 -17.06
N ALA A 193 0.06 0.00 -17.22
CA ALA A 193 0.26 -0.97 -18.29
C ALA A 193 0.90 -2.29 -17.81
N PRO A 194 0.24 -3.05 -16.92
CA PRO A 194 0.80 -4.29 -16.38
C PRO A 194 1.06 -5.36 -17.45
N TRP A 195 0.37 -5.31 -18.59
CA TRP A 195 0.58 -6.23 -19.72
C TRP A 195 1.97 -6.12 -20.36
N GLU A 196 2.68 -4.99 -20.20
CA GLU A 196 4.04 -4.80 -20.74
C GLU A 196 5.10 -5.55 -19.90
N CYS A 197 4.76 -5.95 -18.68
CA CYS A 197 5.67 -6.61 -17.75
C CYS A 197 5.54 -8.13 -17.72
N LEU A 198 4.56 -8.71 -18.42
CA LEU A 198 4.20 -10.13 -18.26
C LEU A 198 5.34 -11.09 -18.58
N ASP A 199 6.19 -10.77 -19.56
CA ASP A 199 7.31 -11.64 -19.94
C ASP A 199 8.38 -11.72 -18.85
N ALA A 200 8.81 -10.55 -18.35
CA ALA A 200 9.75 -10.46 -17.24
C ALA A 200 9.19 -11.13 -15.97
N VAL A 201 7.92 -10.85 -15.65
CA VAL A 201 7.25 -11.45 -14.48
C VAL A 201 7.08 -12.96 -14.62
N ALA A 202 6.71 -13.47 -15.79
CA ALA A 202 6.57 -14.91 -16.04
C ALA A 202 7.89 -15.66 -15.93
N THR A 203 9.01 -14.98 -16.21
CA THR A 203 10.36 -15.53 -16.07
C THR A 203 10.81 -15.56 -14.61
N ALA A 204 10.60 -14.48 -13.86
CA ALA A 204 11.01 -14.39 -12.46
C ALA A 204 10.11 -15.22 -11.51
N LEU A 205 8.82 -15.37 -11.83
CA LEU A 205 7.89 -16.14 -10.99
C LEU A 205 8.19 -17.63 -11.00
N ALA A 206 8.25 -18.22 -9.80
CA ALA A 206 8.27 -19.66 -9.61
C ALA A 206 7.00 -20.30 -10.21
N PRO A 207 7.07 -21.53 -10.75
CA PRO A 207 5.88 -22.31 -11.09
C PRO A 207 4.89 -22.37 -9.93
N GLY A 208 3.63 -22.03 -10.20
CA GLY A 208 2.57 -21.93 -9.19
C GLY A 208 2.51 -20.59 -8.45
N GLY A 209 3.48 -19.69 -8.65
CA GLY A 209 3.48 -18.33 -8.12
C GLY A 209 2.30 -17.51 -8.63
N VAL A 210 1.94 -16.45 -7.90
CA VAL A 210 0.73 -15.66 -8.18
C VAL A 210 1.12 -14.30 -8.74
N ILE A 211 0.47 -13.88 -9.82
CA ILE A 211 0.44 -12.49 -10.27
C ILE A 211 -0.92 -11.89 -9.91
N ILE A 212 -0.90 -10.69 -9.33
CA ILE A 212 -2.08 -9.86 -9.13
C ILE A 212 -1.84 -8.48 -9.72
N CYS A 213 -2.77 -7.99 -10.52
CA CYS A 213 -2.73 -6.63 -11.03
C CYS A 213 -3.91 -5.83 -10.47
N TYR A 214 -3.64 -4.62 -10.02
CA TYR A 214 -4.63 -3.62 -9.65
C TYR A 214 -4.76 -2.61 -10.79
N VAL A 215 -5.95 -2.49 -11.37
CA VAL A 215 -6.20 -1.62 -12.54
C VAL A 215 -7.45 -0.79 -12.35
N ALA A 216 -7.41 0.49 -12.72
CA ALA A 216 -8.49 1.42 -12.44
C ALA A 216 -9.67 1.31 -13.43
N THR A 217 -9.39 1.01 -14.70
CA THR A 217 -10.40 1.03 -15.76
C THR A 217 -10.75 -0.37 -16.29
N VAL A 218 -11.97 -0.51 -16.80
CA VAL A 218 -12.41 -1.73 -17.48
C VAL A 218 -11.62 -2.04 -18.76
N THR A 219 -11.06 -1.01 -19.42
CA THR A 219 -10.21 -1.20 -20.60
C THR A 219 -8.86 -1.79 -20.21
N GLN A 220 -8.25 -1.29 -19.12
CA GLN A 220 -7.04 -1.88 -18.55
C GLN A 220 -7.30 -3.32 -18.08
N LEU A 221 -8.44 -3.57 -17.44
CA LEU A 221 -8.85 -4.92 -17.02
C LEU A 221 -8.93 -5.87 -18.21
N SER A 222 -9.66 -5.47 -19.27
CA SER A 222 -9.81 -6.26 -20.49
C SER A 222 -8.45 -6.58 -21.12
N ARG A 223 -7.60 -5.56 -21.30
CA ARG A 223 -6.29 -5.75 -21.94
C ARG A 223 -5.37 -6.64 -21.12
N THR A 224 -5.36 -6.48 -19.80
CA THR A 224 -4.56 -7.32 -18.89
C THR A 224 -5.03 -8.77 -18.94
N ALA A 225 -6.34 -9.01 -18.94
CA ALA A 225 -6.89 -10.36 -19.07
C ALA A 225 -6.47 -11.00 -20.39
N GLU A 226 -6.70 -10.35 -21.52
CA GLU A 226 -6.34 -10.93 -22.83
C GLU A 226 -4.81 -11.10 -22.99
N ALA A 227 -3.99 -10.21 -22.43
CA ALA A 227 -2.54 -10.38 -22.43
C ALA A 227 -2.10 -11.60 -21.61
N LEU A 228 -2.63 -11.79 -20.40
CA LEU A 228 -2.41 -13.01 -19.60
C LEU A 228 -2.88 -14.25 -20.37
N ARG A 229 -3.96 -14.13 -21.15
CA ARG A 229 -4.46 -15.24 -21.95
C ARG A 229 -3.50 -15.60 -23.09
N ALA A 230 -3.06 -14.60 -23.83
CA ALA A 230 -2.21 -14.73 -25.00
C ALA A 230 -0.80 -15.22 -24.64
N ASP A 231 -0.26 -14.78 -23.50
CA ASP A 231 1.03 -15.23 -22.98
C ASP A 231 1.08 -16.75 -22.79
N GLY A 232 -0.01 -17.32 -22.27
CA GLY A 232 -0.17 -18.77 -22.15
C GLY A 232 0.61 -19.43 -21.01
N ARG A 233 1.55 -18.73 -20.35
CA ARG A 233 2.26 -19.23 -19.16
C ARG A 233 1.47 -19.05 -17.87
N PHE A 234 0.28 -18.47 -17.91
CA PHE A 234 -0.58 -18.25 -16.75
C PHE A 234 -1.88 -19.06 -16.84
N THR A 235 -2.51 -19.32 -15.69
CA THR A 235 -3.87 -19.88 -15.63
C THR A 235 -4.90 -18.93 -16.24
N GLU A 236 -6.16 -19.38 -16.36
CA GLU A 236 -7.26 -18.45 -16.65
C GLU A 236 -7.25 -17.31 -15.62
N PRO A 237 -7.26 -16.03 -16.06
CA PRO A 237 -7.31 -14.92 -15.14
C PRO A 237 -8.68 -14.80 -14.48
N GLU A 238 -8.68 -14.55 -13.18
CA GLU A 238 -9.88 -14.28 -12.38
C GLU A 238 -9.94 -12.78 -12.08
N SER A 239 -11.09 -12.15 -12.30
CA SER A 239 -11.26 -10.70 -12.16
C SER A 239 -12.45 -10.39 -11.26
N HIS A 240 -12.28 -9.45 -10.34
CA HIS A 240 -13.33 -9.01 -9.42
C HIS A 240 -13.07 -7.58 -8.91
N GLU A 241 -14.09 -7.02 -8.26
CA GLU A 241 -14.01 -5.76 -7.53
C GLU A 241 -14.73 -5.91 -6.19
N THR A 242 -14.40 -5.05 -5.21
CA THR A 242 -15.02 -5.08 -3.89
C THR A 242 -15.58 -3.71 -3.51
N MET A 243 -16.85 -3.68 -3.13
CA MET A 243 -17.55 -2.49 -2.63
C MET A 243 -17.71 -2.56 -1.10
N VAL A 244 -17.30 -1.50 -0.40
CA VAL A 244 -17.48 -1.37 1.06
C VAL A 244 -18.51 -0.28 1.34
N ARG A 245 -19.64 -0.66 1.93
CA ARG A 245 -20.74 0.26 2.27
C ARG A 245 -20.87 0.37 3.79
N GLY A 246 -20.61 1.56 4.32
CA GLY A 246 -20.79 1.87 5.73
C GLY A 246 -22.26 1.82 6.16
N TRP A 247 -22.47 1.70 7.47
CA TRP A 247 -23.78 1.66 8.09
C TRP A 247 -23.84 2.66 9.24
N HIS A 248 -24.90 3.45 9.25
CA HIS A 248 -25.31 4.23 10.39
C HIS A 248 -26.10 3.33 11.32
N VAL A 249 -25.64 3.20 12.57
CA VAL A 249 -26.22 2.31 13.58
C VAL A 249 -26.40 3.11 14.87
N GLU A 250 -27.51 3.85 14.96
CA GLU A 250 -27.84 4.69 16.13
C GLU A 250 -29.28 4.45 16.56
N GLY A 251 -29.48 3.74 17.68
CA GLY A 251 -30.81 3.41 18.19
C GLY A 251 -31.67 2.69 17.14
N LEU A 252 -32.79 3.30 16.73
CA LEU A 252 -33.67 2.77 15.67
C LEU A 252 -33.22 3.18 14.25
N ALA A 253 -32.30 4.13 14.12
CA ALA A 253 -31.75 4.56 12.85
C ALA A 253 -30.63 3.61 12.42
N VAL A 254 -31.02 2.41 11.97
CA VAL A 254 -30.12 1.39 11.42
C VAL A 254 -30.30 1.30 9.92
N ARG A 255 -29.34 1.85 9.16
CA ARG A 255 -29.41 1.90 7.68
C ARG A 255 -28.02 2.06 7.08
N PRO A 256 -27.83 1.77 5.77
CA PRO A 256 -26.61 2.14 5.07
C PRO A 256 -26.34 3.66 5.12
N ASP A 257 -25.08 4.02 5.05
CA ASP A 257 -24.68 5.41 4.84
C ASP A 257 -25.18 5.94 3.50
N HIS A 258 -25.53 7.23 3.46
CA HIS A 258 -26.05 7.86 2.25
C HIS A 258 -25.00 8.04 1.14
N ARG A 259 -23.72 7.95 1.48
CA ARG A 259 -22.60 8.09 0.55
C ARG A 259 -21.59 6.98 0.79
N MET A 260 -21.00 6.50 -0.29
CA MET A 260 -19.89 5.55 -0.25
C MET A 260 -18.92 5.83 -1.39
N VAL A 261 -17.70 5.32 -1.27
CA VAL A 261 -16.78 5.22 -2.40
C VAL A 261 -17.27 4.07 -3.28
N ALA A 262 -17.72 4.41 -4.49
CA ALA A 262 -18.34 3.44 -5.40
C ALA A 262 -17.31 2.58 -6.14
N HIS A 263 -16.12 3.12 -6.43
CA HIS A 263 -15.07 2.42 -7.18
C HIS A 263 -13.68 2.88 -6.74
N THR A 264 -12.71 1.98 -6.83
CA THR A 264 -11.28 2.27 -6.65
C THR A 264 -10.47 1.64 -7.78
N GLY A 265 -10.63 0.33 -7.98
CA GLY A 265 -9.98 -0.45 -9.01
C GLY A 265 -10.50 -1.89 -9.04
N PHE A 266 -10.15 -2.59 -10.10
CA PHE A 266 -10.35 -4.02 -10.28
C PHE A 266 -9.09 -4.77 -9.87
N LEU A 267 -9.26 -5.98 -9.35
CA LEU A 267 -8.20 -6.92 -9.13
C LEU A 267 -8.31 -8.05 -10.15
N ILE A 268 -7.20 -8.36 -10.81
CA ILE A 268 -7.08 -9.50 -11.72
C ILE A 268 -5.92 -10.38 -11.27
N THR A 269 -6.19 -11.67 -11.07
CA THR A 269 -5.23 -12.65 -10.56
C THR A 269 -5.05 -13.80 -11.52
N ALA A 270 -3.83 -14.31 -11.64
CA ALA A 270 -3.55 -15.57 -12.31
C ALA A 270 -2.36 -16.27 -11.63
N ARG A 271 -2.20 -17.57 -11.88
CA ARG A 271 -1.05 -18.34 -11.38
C ARG A 271 -0.13 -18.72 -12.53
N ARG A 272 1.17 -18.66 -12.28
CA ARG A 272 2.21 -19.14 -13.20
C ARG A 272 2.10 -20.65 -13.35
N LEU A 273 2.04 -21.14 -14.58
CA LEU A 273 2.06 -22.57 -14.90
C LEU A 273 3.49 -23.12 -14.74
N ALA A 274 3.66 -24.44 -14.81
CA ALA A 274 5.01 -25.02 -14.97
C ALA A 274 5.53 -24.80 -16.40
N ASP A 275 6.85 -24.84 -16.59
CA ASP A 275 7.44 -24.74 -17.93
C ASP A 275 7.00 -25.88 -18.84
N GLY A 276 6.59 -25.54 -20.06
CA GLY A 276 6.02 -26.48 -21.02
C GLY A 276 4.60 -26.97 -20.71
N ALA A 277 3.99 -26.55 -19.59
CA ALA A 277 2.61 -26.91 -19.29
C ALA A 277 1.63 -26.15 -20.19
N VAL A 278 0.58 -26.85 -20.62
CA VAL A 278 -0.47 -26.26 -21.47
C VAL A 278 -1.55 -25.66 -20.58
N ARG A 279 -1.89 -24.40 -20.84
CA ARG A 279 -3.02 -23.75 -20.19
C ARG A 279 -4.33 -24.44 -20.54
N LEU A 280 -5.13 -24.78 -19.53
CA LEU A 280 -6.50 -25.24 -19.72
C LEU A 280 -7.42 -24.03 -19.97
N ALA A 281 -7.79 -23.82 -21.23
CA ALA A 281 -8.80 -22.81 -21.58
C ALA A 281 -10.21 -23.40 -21.40
N PRO A 282 -11.13 -22.72 -20.70
CA PRO A 282 -12.54 -23.09 -20.70
C PRO A 282 -13.05 -23.15 -22.14
N LYS A 283 -13.80 -24.21 -22.52
CA LYS A 283 -14.42 -24.30 -23.85
C LYS A 283 -15.41 -23.14 -24.01
N ARG A 284 -15.00 -22.06 -24.70
CA ARG A 284 -15.91 -20.97 -25.09
C ARG A 284 -16.97 -21.53 -26.04
N ARG A 285 -18.26 -21.25 -25.78
CA ARG A 285 -19.28 -21.31 -26.83
C ARG A 285 -18.88 -20.25 -27.86
N ALA A 286 -18.79 -20.63 -29.14
CA ALA A 286 -18.38 -19.73 -30.21
C ALA A 286 -19.27 -18.47 -30.23
N SER A 287 -18.76 -17.36 -29.70
CA SER A 287 -19.31 -16.02 -29.95
C SER A 287 -18.52 -15.43 -31.10
N LYS A 288 -19.21 -15.00 -32.15
CA LYS A 288 -18.65 -14.44 -33.39
C LYS A 288 -18.04 -13.05 -33.17
N THR A 289 -16.83 -12.97 -32.61
CA THR A 289 -15.85 -11.93 -32.94
C THR A 289 -14.50 -12.31 -32.31
N GLU A 290 -13.47 -12.52 -33.14
CA GLU A 290 -12.08 -12.38 -32.71
C GLU A 290 -11.73 -10.89 -32.79
N PHE A 291 -11.07 -10.34 -31.77
CA PHE A 291 -10.69 -8.94 -31.71
C PHE A 291 -9.25 -8.77 -32.19
N SER A 292 -8.97 -7.74 -32.98
CA SER A 292 -7.62 -7.46 -33.49
C SER A 292 -6.75 -6.72 -32.46
N GLU A 293 -5.42 -6.73 -32.62
CA GLU A 293 -4.53 -5.93 -31.77
C GLU A 293 -4.79 -4.42 -31.90
N GLU A 294 -5.23 -3.95 -33.07
CA GLU A 294 -5.63 -2.55 -33.27
C GLU A 294 -6.83 -2.17 -32.40
N ASP A 295 -7.83 -3.06 -32.30
CA ASP A 295 -9.01 -2.86 -31.46
C ASP A 295 -8.64 -2.74 -29.97
N MET A 296 -7.66 -3.52 -29.51
CA MET A 296 -7.17 -3.48 -28.13
C MET A 296 -6.33 -2.22 -27.84
N ASN A 297 -5.56 -1.74 -28.80
CA ASN A 297 -4.65 -0.61 -28.62
C ASN A 297 -5.34 0.76 -28.72
N ALA A 298 -6.50 0.85 -29.37
CA ALA A 298 -7.25 2.09 -29.57
C ALA A 298 -7.76 2.76 -28.26
N TRP A 299 -7.90 2.00 -27.17
CA TRP A 299 -8.52 2.46 -25.92
C TRP A 299 -7.54 2.52 -24.73
N THR A 300 -6.25 2.65 -25.02
CA THR A 300 -5.20 2.67 -24.00
C THR A 300 -5.08 4.05 -23.34
N PRO A 301 -4.71 4.15 -22.05
CA PRO A 301 -4.49 5.44 -21.38
C PRO A 301 -3.48 6.35 -22.12
N ALA A 302 -2.45 5.76 -22.74
CA ALA A 302 -1.48 6.47 -23.57
C ALA A 302 -2.14 7.12 -24.81
N ALA A 303 -3.14 6.49 -25.41
CA ALA A 303 -3.91 7.04 -26.52
C ALA A 303 -4.94 8.12 -26.10
N LEU A 304 -5.37 8.11 -24.82
CA LEU A 304 -6.40 9.00 -24.28
C LEU A 304 -5.85 10.24 -23.55
N GLY A 305 -4.52 10.38 -23.45
CA GLY A 305 -3.84 11.52 -22.85
C GLY A 305 -3.77 11.43 -21.32
N GLU A 306 -2.55 11.39 -20.78
CA GLU A 306 -2.29 11.27 -19.35
C GLU A 306 -2.39 12.62 -18.61
N ARG A 307 -2.90 12.60 -17.37
CA ARG A 307 -2.81 13.73 -16.44
C ARG A 307 -1.66 13.49 -15.45
N ASN A 308 -0.50 14.06 -15.75
CA ASN A 308 0.68 13.94 -14.89
C ASN A 308 0.58 14.82 -13.63
N VAL A 309 1.04 14.29 -12.49
CA VAL A 309 1.17 15.04 -11.24
C VAL A 309 2.39 15.98 -11.35
N THR A 310 2.23 17.24 -10.94
CA THR A 310 3.29 18.26 -11.07
C THR A 310 4.46 18.04 -10.10
N ASP A 311 5.69 18.29 -10.56
CA ASP A 311 6.93 18.08 -9.77
C ASP A 311 6.93 18.85 -8.44
N ARG A 312 6.36 20.05 -8.42
CA ARG A 312 6.25 20.86 -7.20
C ARG A 312 5.46 20.12 -6.11
N LYS A 313 4.39 19.41 -6.48
CA LYS A 313 3.59 18.65 -5.53
C LYS A 313 4.37 17.44 -5.00
N LEU A 314 5.13 16.77 -5.87
CA LEU A 314 5.94 15.60 -5.51
C LEU A 314 7.06 15.95 -4.53
N ARG A 315 7.84 17.01 -4.82
CA ARG A 315 8.91 17.46 -3.90
C ARG A 315 8.38 17.82 -2.51
N ARG A 316 7.18 18.41 -2.44
CA ARG A 316 6.54 18.71 -1.15
C ARG A 316 6.20 17.42 -0.40
N ALA A 317 5.57 16.45 -1.07
CA ALA A 317 5.23 15.17 -0.45
C ALA A 317 6.48 14.41 0.03
N ALA A 318 7.58 14.43 -0.74
CA ALA A 318 8.83 13.77 -0.37
C ALA A 318 9.43 14.37 0.91
N ARG A 319 9.48 15.71 0.99
CA ARG A 319 9.95 16.40 2.20
C ARG A 319 9.08 16.10 3.42
N ASP A 320 7.75 16.09 3.24
CA ASP A 320 6.82 15.80 4.32
C ASP A 320 7.00 14.35 4.83
N ALA A 321 7.25 13.38 3.92
CA ALA A 321 7.54 11.98 4.28
C ALA A 321 8.88 11.82 5.02
N GLN A 322 9.94 12.50 4.57
CA GLN A 322 11.26 12.47 5.22
C GLN A 322 11.21 13.01 6.66
N ASN A 323 10.51 14.12 6.88
CA ASN A 323 10.35 14.68 8.23
C ASN A 323 9.65 13.69 9.16
N LEU A 324 8.59 13.03 8.68
CA LEU A 324 7.88 12.01 9.46
C LEU A 324 8.77 10.80 9.80
N ALA A 325 9.58 10.34 8.85
CA ALA A 325 10.51 9.23 9.07
C ALA A 325 11.54 9.53 10.15
N GLN A 326 12.13 10.74 10.12
CA GLN A 326 13.08 11.19 11.14
C GLN A 326 12.45 11.26 12.54
N HIS A 327 11.21 11.72 12.64
CA HIS A 327 10.49 11.72 13.91
C HIS A 327 10.23 10.30 14.43
N ALA A 328 9.80 9.38 13.56
CA ALA A 328 9.56 7.98 13.93
C ALA A 328 10.84 7.23 14.36
N ALA A 329 11.98 7.53 13.73
CA ALA A 329 13.27 6.95 14.10
C ALA A 329 13.68 7.36 15.53
N ARG A 330 13.55 8.64 15.88
CA ARG A 330 13.82 9.13 17.24
C ARG A 330 12.95 8.43 18.30
N ALA A 331 11.67 8.21 17.99
CA ALA A 331 10.77 7.48 18.88
C ALA A 331 11.28 6.06 19.19
N SER A 332 11.92 5.41 18.21
CA SER A 332 12.47 4.05 18.34
C SER A 332 13.77 4.03 19.17
N GLU A 333 14.60 5.07 19.10
CA GLU A 333 15.85 5.19 19.87
C GLU A 333 15.60 5.30 21.38
N HIS A 334 14.56 6.03 21.80
CA HIS A 334 14.16 6.15 23.22
C HIS A 334 13.78 4.81 23.87
N ILE A 335 13.42 3.81 23.06
CA ILE A 335 13.09 2.45 23.55
C ILE A 335 14.36 1.70 23.95
N ASN A 336 15.42 1.85 23.17
CA ASN A 336 16.67 1.10 23.37
C ASN A 336 17.51 1.63 24.54
N THR A 337 17.28 2.87 24.98
CA THR A 337 17.98 3.49 26.12
C THR A 337 17.27 3.34 27.46
N SER A 338 16.03 2.85 27.48
CA SER A 338 15.19 2.72 28.69
C SER A 338 15.10 1.29 29.25
N ASN A 339 15.90 0.34 28.74
CA ASN A 339 16.04 -1.04 29.21
C ASN A 339 17.42 -1.28 29.84
#